data_AF-A0A1H2L7K3-F1
#
_entry.id   AF-A0A1H2L7K3-F1
#
_cell.length_a   1.000
_cell.length_b   1.000
_cell.length_c   1.000
_cell.angle_alpha   90.00
_cell.angle_beta   90.00
_cell.angle_gamma   90.00
#
_symmetry.space_group_name_H-M   'P 1'
#
loop_
_entity.id
_entity.type
_entity.pdbx_description
1 polymer ?
#
loop_
_entity_poly.entity_id
_entity_poly.type
_entity_poly.pdbx_seq_one_letter_code
_entity_poly.pdbx_strand_id
1 'polypeptide(L)'
;MCGGLGIAGTTPVRADRLATFDRGQSHPACRAAAGGGRPALGGWPLLPIDHRAGARPPRVHGSSRQPMPDPPADPSAVALTVCQRGPAWDAPRTQRWHANADAEGECDERVRHVGDITAWLAWPDPVRVDPLPVELGFVLQTAFEASTGRLNPELDELIGSPTADRTSAVLIITECELAPPWRGMDLAGLMMSATVERFRSWARLAACRISPAQFGGGRAEAETAAARAGAILERYGWQRWRGLHVIDTQSDALVDATLGVMMRGDPR
;
A
#
# COMPACT_ATOMS: atom_id res chain seq x y z
N MET A 1 -14.54 -54.53 -45.30
CA MET A 1 -15.80 -55.27 -44.99
C MET A 1 -15.99 -55.23 -43.48
N CYS A 2 -17.17 -54.76 -43.04
CA CYS A 2 -17.80 -54.83 -41.70
C CYS A 2 -16.99 -54.30 -40.50
N GLY A 3 -17.35 -53.23 -39.77
CA GLY A 3 -18.67 -52.82 -39.23
C GLY A 3 -18.94 -53.60 -37.92
N GLY A 4 -19.31 -53.07 -36.75
CA GLY A 4 -19.67 -51.75 -36.23
C GLY A 4 -20.31 -51.94 -34.83
N LEU A 5 -20.38 -50.84 -34.06
CA LEU A 5 -21.23 -50.55 -32.86
C LEU A 5 -20.97 -51.19 -31.47
N GLY A 6 -20.90 -50.29 -30.48
CA GLY A 6 -21.16 -50.54 -29.05
C GLY A 6 -20.83 -49.31 -28.16
N ILE A 7 -21.83 -48.46 -27.90
CA ILE A 7 -21.76 -47.26 -27.04
C ILE A 7 -22.23 -47.63 -25.62
N ALA A 8 -21.44 -47.26 -24.60
CA ALA A 8 -21.83 -46.85 -23.23
C ALA A 8 -20.51 -46.47 -22.52
N GLY A 9 -20.29 -45.30 -21.90
CA GLY A 9 -21.18 -44.49 -21.10
C GLY A 9 -20.77 -44.64 -19.63
N THR A 10 -19.68 -43.98 -19.18
CA THR A 10 -19.45 -43.73 -17.75
C THR A 10 -18.54 -42.53 -17.51
N THR A 11 -18.99 -41.72 -16.56
CA THR A 11 -18.70 -40.33 -16.18
C THR A 11 -17.27 -40.07 -15.68
N PRO A 12 -16.69 -38.87 -15.91
CA PRO A 12 -15.45 -38.47 -15.24
C PRO A 12 -15.69 -38.12 -13.76
N VAL A 13 -14.78 -38.59 -12.91
CA VAL A 13 -14.72 -38.34 -11.47
C VAL A 13 -14.47 -36.86 -11.21
N ARG A 14 -15.47 -36.23 -10.59
CA ARG A 14 -15.51 -34.86 -10.11
C ARG A 14 -14.69 -34.77 -8.82
N ALA A 15 -13.53 -34.10 -8.86
CA ALA A 15 -12.83 -33.69 -7.65
C ALA A 15 -13.40 -32.34 -7.19
N ASP A 16 -14.56 -32.39 -6.55
CA ASP A 16 -15.06 -31.30 -5.71
C ASP A 16 -14.14 -31.17 -4.48
N ARG A 17 -13.32 -30.13 -4.46
CA ARG A 17 -12.86 -29.50 -3.21
C ARG A 17 -13.04 -28.00 -3.34
N LEU A 18 -14.28 -27.61 -3.12
CA LEU A 18 -14.65 -26.30 -2.62
C LEU A 18 -13.84 -26.03 -1.35
N ALA A 19 -12.84 -25.15 -1.45
CA ALA A 19 -12.35 -24.42 -0.30
C ALA A 19 -13.54 -23.63 0.24
N THR A 20 -14.07 -24.10 1.36
CA THR A 20 -15.14 -23.46 2.11
C THR A 20 -14.57 -22.15 2.61
N PHE A 21 -14.94 -21.05 1.93
CA PHE A 21 -14.63 -19.70 2.37
C PHE A 21 -15.45 -19.46 3.64
N ASP A 22 -14.79 -19.52 4.78
CA ASP A 22 -15.39 -19.26 6.08
C ASP A 22 -15.81 -17.78 6.11
N ARG A 23 -17.11 -17.54 5.86
CA ARG A 23 -17.78 -16.28 6.16
C ARG A 23 -18.06 -16.29 7.66
N GLY A 24 -17.08 -15.88 8.45
CA GLY A 24 -17.15 -16.00 9.89
C GLY A 24 -16.33 -14.97 10.64
N GLN A 25 -16.74 -13.68 10.56
CA GLN A 25 -16.81 -12.69 11.65
C GLN A 25 -16.61 -11.27 11.12
N SER A 26 -17.73 -10.57 11.00
CA SER A 26 -17.79 -9.12 10.76
C SER A 26 -17.23 -8.40 11.99
N HIS A 27 -15.91 -8.15 12.03
CA HIS A 27 -15.33 -7.27 13.03
C HIS A 27 -15.77 -5.82 12.75
N PRO A 28 -16.23 -5.05 13.74
CA PRO A 28 -16.66 -3.66 13.56
C PRO A 28 -15.42 -2.74 13.48
N ALA A 29 -14.61 -2.87 12.43
CA ALA A 29 -13.41 -2.05 12.21
C ALA A 29 -13.35 -1.50 10.77
N CYS A 30 -14.50 -1.16 10.21
CA CYS A 30 -14.59 -0.12 9.18
C CYS A 30 -15.28 1.10 9.81
N ARG A 31 -14.72 1.63 10.92
CA ARG A 31 -15.29 2.83 11.52
C ARG A 31 -15.06 4.00 10.56
N ALA A 32 -16.16 4.64 10.20
CA ALA A 32 -16.18 5.83 9.37
C ALA A 32 -15.37 6.95 10.04
N ALA A 33 -14.16 7.22 9.55
CA ALA A 33 -13.60 8.57 9.62
C ALA A 33 -14.39 9.44 8.63
N ALA A 34 -15.64 9.74 8.98
CA ALA A 34 -16.41 10.80 8.35
C ALA A 34 -15.85 12.13 8.86
N GLY A 35 -14.81 12.63 8.19
CA GLY A 35 -14.16 13.90 8.52
C GLY A 35 -13.75 14.62 7.24
N GLY A 36 -14.69 15.38 6.67
CA GLY A 36 -14.47 16.53 5.77
C GLY A 36 -13.55 16.31 4.58
N GLY A 37 -14.13 16.25 3.38
CA GLY A 37 -13.39 16.45 2.14
C GLY A 37 -12.59 17.77 2.21
N ARG A 38 -11.26 17.64 2.27
CA ARG A 38 -10.33 18.69 1.88
C ARG A 38 -9.73 18.29 0.54
N PRO A 39 -9.50 19.24 -0.38
CA PRO A 39 -8.87 18.93 -1.65
C PRO A 39 -7.46 18.36 -1.39
N ALA A 40 -7.14 17.27 -2.09
CA ALA A 40 -5.83 16.63 -2.08
C ALA A 40 -4.76 17.62 -2.56
N LEU A 41 -4.01 18.18 -1.62
CA LEU A 41 -2.76 18.89 -1.86
C LEU A 41 -1.84 18.64 -0.66
N GLY A 42 -0.92 17.67 -0.81
CA GLY A 42 0.27 17.48 0.04
C GLY A 42 0.01 16.99 1.46
N GLY A 43 0.48 15.79 1.79
CA GLY A 43 0.20 15.16 3.09
C GLY A 43 1.29 14.23 3.61
N TRP A 44 2.56 14.65 3.57
CA TRP A 44 3.55 14.18 4.54
C TRP A 44 3.75 15.29 5.59
N PRO A 45 3.36 15.11 6.87
CA PRO A 45 3.49 16.18 7.84
C PRO A 45 4.94 16.32 8.29
N LEU A 46 5.59 17.42 7.91
CA LEU A 46 6.76 17.93 8.60
C LEU A 46 6.33 18.50 9.96
N LEU A 47 7.08 18.18 11.01
CA LEU A 47 7.08 18.99 12.23
C LEU A 47 7.81 20.33 11.94
N PRO A 48 7.39 21.46 12.54
CA PRO A 48 8.15 22.69 12.50
C PRO A 48 9.33 22.64 13.49
N ILE A 49 10.52 23.07 13.03
CA ILE A 49 11.63 23.46 13.90
C ILE A 49 11.39 24.92 14.31
N ASP A 50 11.21 25.13 15.61
CA ASP A 50 10.93 26.43 16.21
C ASP A 50 12.23 27.24 16.37
N HIS A 51 12.42 28.27 15.53
CA HIS A 51 13.41 29.32 15.76
C HIS A 51 12.71 30.57 16.28
N ARG A 52 12.81 30.77 17.60
CA ARG A 52 12.37 31.98 18.32
C ARG A 52 12.83 33.28 17.65
N ALA A 53 11.90 34.22 17.49
CA ALA A 53 12.09 35.62 17.88
C ALA A 53 10.75 36.36 18.09
N GLY A 54 10.44 36.66 19.37
CA GLY A 54 9.89 37.95 19.80
C GLY A 54 8.44 38.34 19.44
N ALA A 55 7.45 37.78 20.14
CA ALA A 55 6.24 38.53 20.55
C ALA A 55 5.54 37.79 21.70
N ARG A 56 5.12 38.51 22.75
CA ARG A 56 4.52 37.97 23.97
C ARG A 56 2.99 37.84 23.79
N PRO A 57 2.39 36.64 23.78
CA PRO A 57 0.93 36.49 23.74
C PRO A 57 0.32 36.45 25.16
N PRO A 58 -0.99 36.72 25.29
CA PRO A 58 -1.68 36.79 26.58
C PRO A 58 -1.73 35.43 27.29
N ARG A 59 -1.72 35.46 28.64
CA ARG A 59 -1.80 34.29 29.51
C ARG A 59 -3.13 33.55 29.33
N VAL A 60 -3.11 32.46 28.57
CA VAL A 60 -4.17 31.44 28.57
C VAL A 60 -3.89 30.47 29.73
N HIS A 61 -4.89 30.24 30.57
CA HIS A 61 -4.83 29.26 31.66
C HIS A 61 -4.46 27.88 31.11
N GLY A 62 -3.50 27.23 31.77
CA GLY A 62 -2.87 26.00 31.32
C GLY A 62 -3.85 24.84 31.16
N SER A 63 -4.19 24.52 29.91
CA SER A 63 -4.42 23.13 29.55
C SER A 63 -3.07 22.44 29.61
N SER A 64 -2.86 21.65 30.65
CA SER A 64 -1.74 20.72 30.76
C SER A 64 -1.73 19.87 29.49
N ARG A 65 -0.82 20.16 28.55
CA ARG A 65 -0.47 19.19 27.49
C ARG A 65 0.09 17.99 28.23
N GLN A 66 -0.74 16.97 28.47
CA GLN A 66 -0.20 15.70 28.92
C GLN A 66 0.81 15.23 27.88
N PRO A 67 1.99 14.75 28.30
CA PRO A 67 2.94 14.16 27.37
C PRO A 67 2.26 13.02 26.61
N MET A 68 2.54 12.95 25.31
CA MET A 68 2.09 11.84 24.47
C MET A 68 2.79 10.58 25.00
N PRO A 69 2.06 9.49 25.26
CA PRO A 69 2.69 8.26 25.71
C PRO A 69 3.59 7.70 24.59
N ASP A 70 4.63 6.98 24.97
CA ASP A 70 5.49 6.32 23.98
C ASP A 70 4.70 5.16 23.32
N PRO A 71 4.87 4.94 22.01
CA PRO A 71 4.25 3.79 21.36
C PRO A 71 4.83 2.49 21.94
N PRO A 72 4.09 1.36 21.91
CA PRO A 72 4.67 0.07 22.24
C PRO A 72 5.83 -0.20 21.26
N ALA A 73 6.96 -0.63 21.82
CA ALA A 73 8.19 -0.76 21.05
C ALA A 73 8.19 -1.94 20.07
N ASP A 74 7.26 -2.89 20.22
CA ASP A 74 7.23 -4.15 19.47
C ASP A 74 6.40 -4.04 18.17
N PRO A 75 7.04 -4.04 16.98
CA PRO A 75 6.34 -4.00 15.69
C PRO A 75 5.48 -5.24 15.43
N SER A 76 5.75 -6.37 16.10
CA SER A 76 5.00 -7.61 15.92
C SER A 76 3.58 -7.54 16.49
N ALA A 77 3.33 -6.57 17.37
CA ALA A 77 2.00 -6.28 17.92
C ALA A 77 1.13 -5.44 16.95
N VAL A 78 1.64 -5.04 15.78
CA VAL A 78 0.87 -4.23 14.83
C VAL A 78 0.02 -5.11 13.91
N ALA A 79 -1.29 -4.96 13.97
CA ALA A 79 -2.24 -5.60 13.07
C ALA A 79 -2.56 -4.71 11.88
N LEU A 80 -2.61 -5.30 10.69
CA LEU A 80 -2.97 -4.63 9.45
C LEU A 80 -4.36 -5.10 8.97
N THR A 81 -5.31 -4.17 8.90
CA THR A 81 -6.65 -4.40 8.34
C THR A 81 -6.74 -3.76 6.96
N VAL A 82 -7.12 -4.54 5.93
CA VAL A 82 -7.25 -4.07 4.55
C VAL A 82 -8.71 -4.14 4.11
N CYS A 83 -9.25 -3.03 3.60
CA CYS A 83 -10.63 -2.95 3.13
C CYS A 83 -10.75 -2.23 1.78
N GLN A 84 -11.68 -2.71 0.95
CA GLN A 84 -12.05 -2.03 -0.29
C GLN A 84 -12.93 -0.83 0.03
N ARG A 85 -12.69 0.31 -0.61
CA ARG A 85 -13.55 1.49 -0.58
C ARG A 85 -14.09 1.79 -1.96
N GLY A 86 -15.40 2.04 -2.04
CA GLY A 86 -16.05 2.39 -3.28
C GLY A 86 -17.55 2.16 -3.22
N PRO A 87 -18.28 2.52 -4.29
CA PRO A 87 -19.69 2.21 -4.41
C PRO A 87 -19.89 0.69 -4.38
N ALA A 88 -20.89 0.22 -3.63
CA ALA A 88 -21.16 -1.22 -3.46
C ALA A 88 -21.52 -1.95 -4.77
N TRP A 89 -21.93 -1.21 -5.80
CA TRP A 89 -22.44 -1.75 -7.07
C TRP A 89 -21.61 -1.34 -8.28
N ASP A 90 -20.47 -0.70 -8.05
CA ASP A 90 -19.53 -0.40 -9.12
C ASP A 90 -18.55 -1.57 -9.20
N ALA A 91 -18.38 -2.12 -10.40
CA ALA A 91 -17.31 -3.06 -10.70
C ALA A 91 -16.22 -2.33 -11.51
N PRO A 92 -15.61 -1.26 -10.96
CA PRO A 92 -14.67 -0.48 -11.74
C PRO A 92 -13.44 -1.34 -12.01
N ARG A 93 -12.87 -1.17 -13.20
CA ARG A 93 -11.52 -1.66 -13.55
C ARG A 93 -10.41 -1.03 -12.68
N THR A 94 -10.78 -0.27 -11.65
CA THR A 94 -9.93 0.38 -10.66
C THR A 94 -10.63 0.34 -9.30
N GLN A 95 -10.13 -0.43 -8.36
CA GLN A 95 -10.70 -0.54 -7.01
C GLN A 95 -9.82 0.24 -6.03
N ARG A 96 -10.42 1.12 -5.22
CA ARG A 96 -9.70 1.80 -4.14
C ARG A 96 -9.66 0.88 -2.92
N TRP A 97 -8.50 0.83 -2.28
CA TRP A 97 -8.23 0.05 -1.08
C TRP A 97 -7.64 0.95 -0.01
N HIS A 98 -7.95 0.63 1.23
CA HIS A 98 -7.43 1.29 2.41
C HIS A 98 -6.86 0.22 3.33
N ALA A 99 -5.60 0.33 3.71
CA ALA A 99 -5.00 -0.47 4.76
C ALA A 99 -4.80 0.41 5.99
N ASN A 100 -5.26 -0.05 7.14
CA ASN A 100 -5.09 0.61 8.43
C ASN A 100 -4.25 -0.31 9.33
N ALA A 101 -3.26 0.27 10.00
CA ALA A 101 -2.44 -0.41 10.98
C ALA A 101 -2.73 0.11 12.39
N ASP A 102 -3.03 -0.80 13.30
CA ASP A 102 -3.26 -0.52 14.71
C ASP A 102 -2.44 -1.49 15.57
N ALA A 103 -1.90 -1.01 16.69
CA ALA A 103 -1.25 -1.84 17.70
C ALA A 103 -2.30 -2.63 18.50
N GLU A 104 -2.09 -3.94 18.61
CA GLU A 104 -2.86 -4.85 19.44
C GLU A 104 -2.27 -4.98 20.85
N GLY A 105 -3.08 -5.49 21.78
CA GLY A 105 -2.68 -5.65 23.19
C GLY A 105 -2.87 -4.40 24.07
N GLU A 106 -2.14 -4.37 25.18
CA GLU A 106 -2.18 -3.30 26.17
C GLU A 106 -1.40 -2.07 25.66
N CYS A 107 -2.15 -1.08 25.18
CA CYS A 107 -1.62 0.14 24.57
C CYS A 107 -2.58 1.31 24.86
N ASP A 108 -2.03 2.51 25.10
CA ASP A 108 -2.84 3.72 25.24
C ASP A 108 -3.54 4.03 23.91
N GLU A 109 -4.85 4.29 23.96
CA GLU A 109 -5.68 4.53 22.77
C GLU A 109 -5.14 5.67 21.88
N ARG A 110 -4.44 6.65 22.47
CA ARG A 110 -3.85 7.79 21.75
C ARG A 110 -2.70 7.41 20.84
N VAL A 111 -2.08 6.25 21.06
CA VAL A 111 -0.97 5.72 20.26
C VAL A 111 -1.27 4.34 19.68
N ARG A 112 -2.51 3.86 19.81
CA ARG A 112 -2.97 2.61 19.21
C ARG A 112 -2.86 2.66 17.68
N HIS A 113 -3.27 3.76 17.08
CA HIS A 113 -3.20 3.89 15.62
C HIS A 113 -1.77 4.13 15.14
N VAL A 114 -1.31 3.28 14.23
CA VAL A 114 0.06 3.29 13.69
C VAL A 114 0.12 4.08 12.39
N GLY A 115 -0.84 3.87 11.50
CA GLY A 115 -0.87 4.57 10.22
C GLY A 115 -1.85 4.00 9.22
N ASP A 116 -1.88 4.64 8.06
CA ASP A 116 -2.80 4.33 6.97
C ASP A 116 -2.06 4.25 5.62
N ILE A 117 -2.56 3.41 4.73
CA ILE A 117 -2.13 3.33 3.32
C ILE A 117 -3.36 3.40 2.41
N THR A 118 -3.32 4.34 1.47
CA THR A 118 -4.28 4.37 0.36
C THR A 118 -3.63 3.72 -0.86
N ALA A 119 -4.32 2.75 -1.44
CA ALA A 119 -3.89 2.08 -2.66
C ALA A 119 -5.03 1.90 -3.66
N TRP A 120 -4.66 1.62 -4.91
CA TRP A 120 -5.59 1.31 -5.98
C TRP A 120 -5.16 0.04 -6.68
N LEU A 121 -6.07 -0.91 -6.82
CA LEU A 121 -5.88 -2.06 -7.68
C LEU A 121 -6.46 -1.73 -9.05
N ALA A 122 -5.64 -1.69 -10.09
CA ALA A 122 -6.04 -1.27 -11.42
C ALA A 122 -5.73 -2.34 -12.46
N TRP A 123 -6.66 -2.58 -13.39
CA TRP A 123 -6.45 -3.40 -14.57
C TRP A 123 -6.26 -2.47 -15.78
N PRO A 124 -5.04 -2.38 -16.33
CA PRO A 124 -4.78 -1.60 -17.53
C PRO A 124 -5.67 -2.07 -18.68
N ASP A 125 -6.28 -1.10 -19.37
CA ASP A 125 -7.16 -1.34 -20.51
C ASP A 125 -6.80 -0.35 -21.62
N PRO A 126 -6.30 -0.82 -22.79
CA PRO A 126 -5.86 0.06 -23.87
C PRO A 126 -7.02 0.85 -24.52
N VAL A 127 -8.27 0.42 -24.33
CA VAL A 127 -9.45 1.06 -24.94
C VAL A 127 -10.16 1.98 -23.95
N ARG A 128 -9.60 2.21 -22.75
CA ARG A 128 -10.26 3.01 -21.72
C ARG A 128 -10.41 4.47 -22.15
N VAL A 129 -11.64 4.97 -22.06
CA VAL A 129 -12.00 6.36 -22.41
C VAL A 129 -12.23 7.23 -21.16
N ASP A 130 -12.46 6.61 -20.00
CA ASP A 130 -12.74 7.36 -18.77
C ASP A 130 -11.50 8.02 -18.17
N PRO A 131 -11.61 9.27 -17.66
CA PRO A 131 -10.51 9.93 -16.99
C PRO A 131 -10.12 9.18 -15.72
N LEU A 132 -8.82 8.92 -15.57
CA LEU A 132 -8.24 8.35 -14.37
C LEU A 132 -7.90 9.45 -13.35
N PRO A 133 -7.91 9.16 -12.05
CA PRO A 133 -7.23 9.99 -11.07
C PRO A 133 -5.79 10.26 -11.52
N VAL A 134 -5.32 11.49 -11.35
CA VAL A 134 -4.01 11.94 -11.87
C VAL A 134 -2.85 11.10 -11.31
N GLU A 135 -3.02 10.62 -10.08
CA GLU A 135 -2.06 9.77 -9.37
C GLU A 135 -1.90 8.41 -10.05
N LEU A 136 -3.00 7.85 -10.57
CA LEU A 136 -2.98 6.58 -11.30
C LEU A 136 -2.48 6.76 -12.73
N GLY A 137 -2.83 7.89 -13.36
CA GLY A 137 -2.48 8.20 -14.74
C GLY A 137 -0.98 8.09 -14.99
N PHE A 138 -0.15 8.69 -14.13
CA PHE A 138 1.30 8.62 -14.28
C PHE A 138 1.83 7.18 -14.21
N VAL A 139 1.38 6.39 -13.23
CA VAL A 139 1.83 5.00 -13.06
C VAL A 139 1.41 4.14 -14.23
N LEU A 140 0.13 4.22 -14.63
CA LEU A 140 -0.42 3.42 -15.72
C LEU A 140 0.22 3.77 -17.07
N GLN A 141 0.43 5.05 -17.36
CA GLN A 141 1.08 5.49 -18.61
C GLN A 141 2.58 5.16 -18.65
N THR A 142 3.24 5.11 -17.50
CA THR A 142 4.68 4.80 -17.45
C THR A 142 4.91 3.30 -17.51
N ALA A 143 4.15 2.51 -16.74
CA ALA A 143 4.35 1.07 -16.58
C ALA A 143 3.73 0.22 -17.69
N PHE A 144 2.73 0.71 -18.43
CA PHE A 144 2.01 -0.07 -19.43
C PHE A 144 2.04 0.58 -20.81
N GLU A 145 2.06 -0.26 -21.84
CA GLU A 145 1.94 0.18 -23.23
C GLU A 145 0.49 0.58 -23.53
N ALA A 146 0.28 1.82 -23.99
CA ALA A 146 -1.05 2.36 -24.25
C ALA A 146 -1.86 1.57 -25.30
N SER A 147 -1.18 0.97 -26.30
CA SER A 147 -1.84 0.24 -27.38
C SER A 147 -2.27 -1.18 -27.00
N THR A 148 -1.53 -1.84 -26.09
CA THR A 148 -1.73 -3.25 -25.75
C THR A 148 -2.25 -3.46 -24.34
N GLY A 149 -2.11 -2.47 -23.45
CA GLY A 149 -2.37 -2.60 -22.02
C GLY A 149 -1.41 -3.55 -21.32
N ARG A 150 -0.35 -4.02 -22.01
CA ARG A 150 0.65 -4.92 -21.44
C ARG A 150 1.68 -4.12 -20.67
N LEU A 151 2.30 -4.79 -19.69
CA LEU A 151 3.41 -4.23 -18.95
C LEU A 151 4.54 -3.89 -19.92
N ASN A 152 5.21 -2.76 -19.69
CA ASN A 152 6.37 -2.35 -20.46
C ASN A 152 7.44 -3.47 -20.40
N PRO A 153 8.01 -3.91 -21.53
CA PRO A 153 8.96 -5.04 -21.55
C PRO A 153 10.19 -4.83 -20.65
N GLU A 154 10.72 -3.61 -20.57
CA GLU A 154 11.87 -3.30 -19.69
C GLU A 154 11.51 -3.47 -18.22
N LEU A 155 10.27 -3.09 -17.86
CA LEU A 155 9.76 -3.30 -16.50
C LEU A 155 9.43 -4.78 -16.24
N ASP A 156 8.93 -5.49 -17.25
CA ASP A 156 8.63 -6.93 -17.21
C ASP A 156 9.88 -7.76 -16.92
N GLU A 157 10.99 -7.41 -17.56
CA GLU A 157 12.30 -8.00 -17.33
C GLU A 157 12.84 -7.64 -15.94
N LEU A 158 12.68 -6.38 -15.52
CA LEU A 158 13.15 -5.89 -14.22
C LEU A 158 12.51 -6.65 -13.05
N ILE A 159 11.20 -6.90 -13.11
CA ILE A 159 10.45 -7.53 -12.01
C ILE A 159 10.55 -9.07 -12.00
N GLY A 160 11.28 -9.68 -12.94
CA GLY A 160 11.84 -11.01 -12.72
C GLY A 160 10.85 -12.16 -12.63
N SER A 161 9.87 -12.26 -13.54
CA SER A 161 9.40 -13.54 -14.09
C SER A 161 8.35 -13.27 -15.18
N PRO A 162 8.54 -13.77 -16.43
CA PRO A 162 7.51 -13.71 -17.45
C PRO A 162 6.42 -14.75 -17.13
N THR A 163 5.54 -14.44 -16.17
CA THR A 163 4.28 -15.16 -16.01
C THR A 163 3.32 -14.67 -17.10
N ALA A 164 3.47 -15.27 -18.29
CA ALA A 164 2.74 -14.92 -19.51
C ALA A 164 1.20 -15.00 -19.41
N ASP A 165 0.65 -15.47 -18.30
CA ASP A 165 -0.74 -15.95 -18.22
C ASP A 165 -1.55 -15.50 -16.99
N ARG A 166 -1.03 -14.59 -16.13
CA ARG A 166 -1.78 -14.20 -14.92
C ARG A 166 -1.85 -12.70 -14.66
N THR A 167 -3.04 -12.31 -14.23
CA THR A 167 -3.55 -11.01 -13.76
C THR A 167 -2.66 -9.80 -14.03
N SER A 168 -2.96 -9.03 -15.07
CA SER A 168 -2.30 -7.76 -15.40
C SER A 168 -2.57 -6.62 -14.40
N ALA A 169 -3.11 -6.91 -13.21
CA ALA A 169 -3.42 -5.83 -12.28
C ALA A 169 -2.15 -5.27 -11.65
N VAL A 170 -2.17 -3.96 -11.41
CA VAL A 170 -1.15 -3.24 -10.67
C VAL A 170 -1.75 -2.70 -9.38
N LEU A 171 -1.03 -2.87 -8.27
CA LEU A 171 -1.31 -2.21 -7.02
C LEU A 171 -0.56 -0.87 -6.99
N ILE A 172 -1.30 0.23 -7.06
CA ILE A 172 -0.76 1.58 -7.06
C ILE A 172 -0.93 2.17 -5.67
N ILE A 173 0.17 2.30 -4.91
CA ILE A 173 0.15 2.94 -3.60
C ILE A 173 0.29 4.45 -3.80
N THR A 174 -0.71 5.20 -3.38
CA THR A 174 -0.77 6.65 -3.58
C THR A 174 -0.42 7.43 -2.32
N GLU A 175 -0.71 6.87 -1.14
CA GLU A 175 -0.48 7.50 0.15
C GLU A 175 -0.02 6.46 1.18
N CYS A 176 0.92 6.86 2.03
CA CYS A 176 1.32 6.12 3.22
C CYS A 176 1.60 7.15 4.31
N GLU A 177 0.85 7.10 5.41
CA GLU A 177 1.01 8.00 6.54
C GLU A 177 1.25 7.19 7.80
N LEU A 178 2.26 7.59 8.58
CA LEU A 178 2.46 7.13 9.94
C LEU A 178 1.94 8.17 10.92
N ALA A 179 1.21 7.69 11.92
CA ALA A 179 0.82 8.48 13.07
C ALA A 179 2.09 9.03 13.77
N PRO A 180 2.07 10.28 14.26
CA PRO A 180 3.26 10.94 14.83
C PRO A 180 4.07 10.12 15.85
N PRO A 181 3.46 9.37 16.79
CA PRO A 181 4.20 8.57 17.78
C PRO A 181 5.12 7.52 17.15
N TRP A 182 4.72 6.99 16.00
CA TRP A 182 5.34 5.83 15.35
C TRP A 182 6.42 6.20 14.32
N ARG A 183 6.64 7.50 14.10
CA ARG A 183 7.61 7.99 13.13
C ARG A 183 9.03 7.74 13.63
N GLY A 184 9.92 7.40 12.69
CA GLY A 184 11.33 7.12 13.00
C GLY A 184 11.61 5.66 13.37
N MET A 185 10.57 4.82 13.49
CA MET A 185 10.70 3.40 13.84
C MET A 185 10.76 2.47 12.60
N ASP A 186 11.07 3.00 11.42
CA ASP A 186 11.13 2.29 10.12
C ASP A 186 9.85 1.51 9.72
N LEU A 187 8.71 1.78 10.34
CA LEU A 187 7.46 1.04 10.13
C LEU A 187 6.81 1.25 8.76
N ALA A 188 7.10 2.36 8.07
CA ALA A 188 6.47 2.68 6.79
C ALA A 188 6.77 1.58 5.74
N GLY A 189 8.02 1.13 5.68
CA GLY A 189 8.41 0.06 4.76
C GLY A 189 7.79 -1.29 5.13
N LEU A 190 7.72 -1.62 6.42
CA LEU A 190 7.03 -2.83 6.92
C LEU A 190 5.54 -2.80 6.56
N MET A 191 4.85 -1.69 6.81
CA MET A 191 3.43 -1.54 6.49
C MET A 191 3.16 -1.63 4.99
N MET A 192 3.99 -1.00 4.15
CA MET A 192 3.87 -1.11 2.71
C MET A 192 4.12 -2.55 2.24
N SER A 193 5.12 -3.23 2.80
CA SER A 193 5.42 -4.62 2.46
C SER A 193 4.29 -5.56 2.86
N ALA A 194 3.79 -5.44 4.09
CA ALA A 194 2.65 -6.21 4.57
C ALA A 194 1.39 -5.92 3.74
N THR A 195 1.18 -4.68 3.30
CA THR A 195 0.08 -4.33 2.40
C THR A 195 0.26 -5.02 1.05
N VAL A 196 1.42 -4.92 0.41
CA VAL A 196 1.69 -5.57 -0.88
C VAL A 196 1.48 -7.08 -0.80
N GLU A 197 1.92 -7.72 0.28
CA GLU A 197 1.75 -9.16 0.50
C GLU A 197 0.25 -9.57 0.50
N ARG A 198 -0.65 -8.74 1.04
CA ARG A 198 -2.10 -9.00 0.98
C ARG A 198 -2.65 -9.02 -0.45
N PHE A 199 -1.95 -8.38 -1.40
CA PHE A 199 -2.33 -8.33 -2.81
C PHE A 199 -1.47 -9.24 -3.70
N ARG A 200 -0.58 -10.07 -3.15
CA ARG A 200 0.34 -10.95 -3.91
C ARG A 200 -0.35 -11.86 -4.93
N SER A 201 -1.59 -12.26 -4.66
CA SER A 201 -2.38 -13.11 -5.58
C SER A 201 -3.23 -12.31 -6.58
N TRP A 202 -3.38 -11.01 -6.38
CA TRP A 202 -4.30 -10.15 -7.15
C TRP A 202 -3.59 -9.17 -8.05
N ALA A 203 -2.42 -8.68 -7.64
CA ALA A 203 -1.55 -7.84 -8.44
C ALA A 203 -0.33 -8.65 -8.90
N ARG A 204 0.25 -8.24 -10.01
CA ARG A 204 1.57 -8.69 -10.44
C ARG A 204 2.65 -7.72 -9.96
N LEU A 205 2.36 -6.44 -10.10
CA LEU A 205 3.24 -5.34 -9.76
C LEU A 205 2.64 -4.49 -8.66
N ALA A 206 3.46 -4.06 -7.69
CA ALA A 206 3.15 -2.91 -6.88
C ALA A 206 4.03 -1.73 -7.30
N ALA A 207 3.43 -0.55 -7.37
CA ALA A 207 4.10 0.65 -7.83
C ALA A 207 3.68 1.85 -6.99
N CYS A 208 4.62 2.76 -6.74
CA CYS A 208 4.31 4.06 -6.17
C CYS A 208 5.19 5.14 -6.81
N ARG A 209 4.69 6.37 -6.78
CA ARG A 209 5.46 7.55 -7.18
C ARG A 209 5.84 8.31 -5.93
N ILE A 210 7.14 8.51 -5.77
CA ILE A 210 7.71 9.42 -4.77
C ILE A 210 8.18 10.67 -5.51
N SER A 211 7.61 11.81 -5.15
CA SER A 211 7.88 13.12 -5.74
C SER A 211 8.08 14.14 -4.62
N PRO A 212 9.07 15.05 -4.73
CA PRO A 212 9.22 16.15 -3.78
C PRO A 212 7.93 16.96 -3.57
N ALA A 213 7.07 17.08 -4.58
CA ALA A 213 5.80 17.78 -4.48
C ALA A 213 4.80 17.17 -3.47
N GLN A 214 5.02 15.92 -3.03
CA GLN A 214 4.21 15.28 -1.99
C GLN A 214 4.63 15.69 -0.57
N PHE A 215 5.80 16.30 -0.42
CA PHE A 215 6.38 16.71 0.85
C PHE A 215 6.21 18.22 1.04
N GLY A 216 5.88 18.63 2.26
CA GLY A 216 5.88 20.05 2.63
C GLY A 216 7.30 20.61 2.74
N GLY A 217 7.39 21.90 3.09
CA GLY A 217 8.65 22.57 3.38
C GLY A 217 9.31 23.24 2.18
N GLY A 218 10.57 23.65 2.34
CA GLY A 218 11.37 24.23 1.27
C GLY A 218 11.77 23.19 0.23
N ARG A 219 12.14 23.62 -0.99
CA ARG A 219 12.53 22.71 -2.09
C ARG A 219 13.59 21.68 -1.67
N ALA A 220 14.64 22.12 -0.98
CA ALA A 220 15.73 21.23 -0.54
C ALA A 220 15.27 20.21 0.53
N GLU A 221 14.36 20.60 1.41
CA GLU A 221 13.78 19.72 2.43
C GLU A 221 12.89 18.66 1.78
N ALA A 222 12.04 19.08 0.84
CA ALA A 222 11.17 18.18 0.08
C ALA A 222 11.96 17.18 -0.78
N GLU A 223 13.04 17.63 -1.44
CA GLU A 223 13.96 16.77 -2.20
C GLU A 223 14.65 15.74 -1.27
N THR A 224 15.10 16.19 -0.10
CA THR A 224 15.72 15.31 0.91
C THR A 224 14.71 14.30 1.45
N ALA A 225 13.48 14.71 1.73
CA ALA A 225 12.42 13.84 2.22
C ALA A 225 12.03 12.78 1.18
N ALA A 226 11.89 13.18 -0.08
CA ALA A 226 11.64 12.25 -1.19
C ALA A 226 12.79 11.24 -1.35
N ALA A 227 14.05 11.68 -1.27
CA ALA A 227 15.20 10.80 -1.34
C ALA A 227 15.23 9.78 -0.17
N ARG A 228 14.92 10.23 1.04
CA ARG A 228 14.82 9.34 2.23
C ARG A 228 13.70 8.32 2.08
N ALA A 229 12.53 8.75 1.60
CA ALA A 229 11.40 7.85 1.35
C ALA A 229 11.75 6.78 0.30
N GLY A 230 12.41 7.17 -0.80
CA GLY A 230 12.90 6.21 -1.81
C GLY A 230 13.91 5.22 -1.23
N ALA A 231 14.88 5.72 -0.45
CA ALA A 231 15.86 4.88 0.22
C ALA A 231 15.26 3.92 1.26
N ILE A 232 14.12 4.27 1.88
CA ILE A 232 13.36 3.33 2.72
C ILE A 232 12.85 2.20 1.83
N LEU A 233 12.12 2.51 0.75
CA LEU A 233 11.56 1.48 -0.15
C LEU A 233 12.63 0.54 -0.73
N GLU A 234 13.76 1.08 -1.16
CA GLU A 234 14.86 0.28 -1.69
C GLU A 234 15.39 -0.76 -0.68
N ARG A 235 15.37 -0.46 0.63
CA ARG A 235 15.71 -1.45 1.67
C ARG A 235 14.72 -2.61 1.76
N TYR A 236 13.49 -2.41 1.30
CA TYR A 236 12.44 -3.43 1.24
C TYR A 236 12.33 -4.10 -0.14
N GLY A 237 13.38 -3.99 -0.97
CA GLY A 237 13.45 -4.67 -2.26
C GLY A 237 12.75 -3.94 -3.41
N TRP A 238 12.24 -2.73 -3.18
CA TRP A 238 11.70 -1.91 -4.26
C TRP A 238 12.83 -1.40 -5.16
N GLN A 239 12.54 -1.31 -6.45
CA GLN A 239 13.49 -0.86 -7.46
C GLN A 239 13.01 0.44 -8.09
N ARG A 240 13.95 1.32 -8.43
CA ARG A 240 13.64 2.57 -9.13
C ARG A 240 13.58 2.33 -10.63
N TRP A 241 12.49 2.76 -11.25
CA TRP A 241 12.30 2.66 -12.70
C TRP A 241 11.49 3.84 -13.22
N ARG A 242 12.08 4.65 -14.12
CA ARG A 242 11.42 5.81 -14.79
C ARG A 242 10.62 6.75 -13.86
N GLY A 243 11.12 7.00 -12.65
CA GLY A 243 10.47 7.87 -11.66
C GLY A 243 9.41 7.18 -10.79
N LEU A 244 9.23 5.87 -10.95
CA LEU A 244 8.47 5.00 -10.06
C LEU A 244 9.41 4.23 -9.14
N HIS A 245 8.88 3.83 -8.00
CA HIS A 245 9.40 2.69 -7.24
C HIS A 245 8.47 1.52 -7.50
N VAL A 246 9.03 0.40 -7.93
CA VAL A 246 8.30 -0.79 -8.37
C VAL A 246 8.81 -2.01 -7.63
N ILE A 247 7.93 -2.98 -7.41
CA ILE A 247 8.31 -4.29 -6.88
C ILE A 247 7.41 -5.36 -7.48
N ASP A 248 7.99 -6.52 -7.79
CA ASP A 248 7.20 -7.72 -8.04
C ASP A 248 6.52 -8.14 -6.74
N THR A 249 5.19 -8.16 -6.75
CA THR A 249 4.42 -8.62 -5.59
C THR A 249 4.65 -10.10 -5.27
N GLN A 250 5.19 -10.87 -6.22
CA GLN A 250 5.49 -12.28 -6.06
C GLN A 250 6.94 -12.55 -5.68
N SER A 251 7.79 -11.52 -5.63
CA SER A 251 9.20 -11.67 -5.27
C SER A 251 9.35 -11.96 -3.78
N ASP A 252 10.11 -13.00 -3.48
CA ASP A 252 10.49 -13.35 -2.11
C ASP A 252 11.41 -12.30 -1.48
N ALA A 253 11.99 -11.38 -2.27
CA ALA A 253 12.79 -10.26 -1.76
C ALA A 253 12.00 -9.37 -0.79
N LEU A 254 10.68 -9.25 -0.98
CA LEU A 254 9.83 -8.50 -0.07
C LEU A 254 9.70 -9.19 1.29
N VAL A 255 9.54 -10.51 1.28
CA VAL A 255 9.42 -11.35 2.47
C VAL A 255 10.75 -11.36 3.23
N ASP A 256 11.86 -11.58 2.52
CA ASP A 256 13.20 -11.61 3.08
C ASP A 256 13.60 -10.27 3.70
N ALA A 257 13.30 -9.16 3.03
CA ALA A 257 13.59 -7.83 3.58
C ALA A 257 12.75 -7.53 4.83
N THR A 258 11.47 -7.92 4.82
CA THR A 258 10.56 -7.78 5.96
C THR A 258 11.06 -8.60 7.15
N LEU A 259 11.38 -9.87 6.93
CA LEU A 259 11.99 -10.75 7.95
C LEU A 259 13.31 -10.18 8.46
N GLY A 260 14.18 -9.70 7.58
CA GLY A 260 15.45 -9.08 7.95
C GLY A 260 15.29 -7.86 8.85
N VAL A 261 14.25 -7.04 8.65
CA VAL A 261 13.93 -5.90 9.53
C VAL A 261 13.38 -6.39 10.87
N MET A 262 12.41 -7.31 10.87
CA MET A 262 11.84 -7.84 12.11
C MET A 262 12.89 -8.55 12.97
N MET A 263 13.79 -9.32 12.37
CA MET A 263 14.88 -10.02 13.06
C MET A 263 15.98 -9.08 13.55
N ARG A 264 16.11 -7.88 12.98
CA ARG A 264 16.99 -6.82 13.50
C ARG A 264 16.39 -6.08 14.69
N GLY A 265 15.15 -6.40 15.08
CA GLY A 265 14.39 -5.81 16.18
C GLY A 265 14.92 -6.10 17.59
N ASP A 266 16.24 -6.09 17.79
CA ASP A 266 16.81 -5.83 19.11
C ASP A 266 16.87 -4.30 19.26
N PRO A 267 16.10 -3.70 20.19
CA PRO A 267 16.08 -2.25 20.35
C PRO A 267 17.47 -1.77 20.75
N ARG A 268 18.03 -0.82 19.99
CA ARG A 268 19.13 0.01 20.48
C ARG A 268 18.58 1.24 21.16
#